data_AF-A0A2T5HBH9-F1
#
_entry.id   AF-A0A2T5HBH9-F1
#
_cell.length_a   1.000
_cell.length_b   1.000
_cell.length_c   1.000
_cell.angle_alpha   90.00
_cell.angle_beta   90.00
_cell.angle_gamma   90.00
#
_symmetry.space_group_name_H-M   'P 1'
#
loop_
_entity.id
_entity.type
_entity.pdbx_description
1 polymer ?
#
loop_
_entity_poly.entity_id
_entity_poly.type
_entity_poly.pdbx_seq_one_letter_code
_entity_poly.pdbx_strand_id
1 'polypeptide(L)'
;MRIKRLNGMFTVATQVNLNKIRKIAEAGYKTIVCNRPDGEGADQPGFREVAQIARDLGLRTAYIPIALSGATAEDHAAFARVIEDMPKPILAYCRSGTRSMTLWSHWEQAASGDHRTERRVGTIARHHRAAGNRLSVDLCGQRGRAAASRASASMAFQSPFSTRSAGATQLPPTQSVLERER
;
A
#
# COMPACT_ATOMS: atom_id res chain seq x y z
N MET A 1 21.34 7.55 -6.71
CA MET A 1 20.33 6.73 -6.00
C MET A 1 20.89 6.36 -4.62
N ARG A 2 20.19 6.75 -3.54
CA ARG A 2 20.46 6.29 -2.17
C ARG A 2 19.39 5.28 -1.76
N ILE A 3 19.79 4.22 -1.06
CA ILE A 3 18.91 3.14 -0.59
C ILE A 3 19.04 3.07 0.94
N LYS A 4 17.91 2.98 1.64
CA LYS A 4 17.81 2.73 3.07
C LYS A 4 16.93 1.50 3.29
N ARG A 5 17.55 0.41 3.77
CA ARG A 5 16.80 -0.78 4.20
C ARG A 5 16.15 -0.50 5.54
N LEU A 6 14.83 -0.73 5.64
CA LEU A 6 14.11 -0.57 6.91
C LEU A 6 14.13 -1.89 7.69
N ASN A 7 13.82 -2.99 7.00
CA ASN A 7 13.89 -4.35 7.53
C ASN A 7 14.25 -5.34 6.40
N GLY A 8 14.18 -6.65 6.68
CA GLY A 8 14.49 -7.69 5.70
C GLY A 8 13.51 -7.77 4.51
N MET A 9 12.32 -7.20 4.63
CA MET A 9 11.25 -7.29 3.63
C MET A 9 11.02 -6.00 2.83
N PHE A 10 11.39 -4.84 3.38
CA PHE A 10 11.04 -3.54 2.82
C PHE A 10 12.23 -2.57 2.85
N THR A 11 12.42 -1.91 1.71
CA THR A 11 13.52 -0.99 1.46
C THR A 11 12.99 0.28 0.80
N VAL A 12 13.50 1.42 1.24
CA VAL A 12 13.17 2.74 0.68
C VAL A 12 14.35 3.25 -0.14
N ALA A 13 14.08 3.86 -1.29
CA ALA A 13 15.09 4.49 -2.13
C ALA A 13 14.68 5.90 -2.58
N THR A 14 15.68 6.70 -2.95
CA THR A 14 15.48 7.90 -3.79
C THR A 14 15.15 7.48 -5.23
N GLN A 15 14.91 8.45 -6.11
CA GLN A 15 14.59 8.24 -7.52
C GLN A 15 15.45 7.12 -8.16
N VAL A 16 14.75 6.13 -8.73
CA VAL A 16 15.35 5.02 -9.47
C VAL A 16 15.59 5.47 -10.92
N ASN A 17 16.77 5.15 -11.42
CA ASN A 17 17.16 5.37 -12.82
C ASN A 17 17.04 4.06 -13.60
N LEU A 18 16.71 4.13 -14.89
CA LEU A 18 16.54 2.96 -15.76
C LEU A 18 17.75 2.02 -15.73
N ASN A 19 18.97 2.58 -15.77
CA ASN A 19 20.23 1.82 -15.74
C ASN A 19 20.50 1.08 -14.42
N LYS A 20 19.75 1.37 -13.35
CA LYS A 20 19.91 0.73 -12.04
C LYS A 20 18.89 -0.39 -11.80
N ILE A 21 17.86 -0.53 -12.63
CA ILE A 21 16.82 -1.56 -12.46
C ILE A 21 17.43 -2.97 -12.53
N ARG A 22 18.39 -3.20 -13.45
CA ARG A 22 19.15 -4.46 -13.51
C ARG A 22 19.86 -4.78 -12.20
N LYS A 23 20.55 -3.79 -11.61
CA LYS A 23 21.22 -3.96 -10.32
C LYS A 23 20.24 -4.22 -9.16
N ILE A 24 19.02 -3.70 -9.25
CA ILE A 24 17.95 -3.97 -8.28
C ILE A 24 17.50 -5.43 -8.40
N ALA A 25 17.32 -5.95 -9.61
CA ALA A 25 17.00 -7.37 -9.82
C ALA A 25 18.13 -8.30 -9.31
N GLU A 26 19.39 -7.99 -9.65
CA GLU A 26 20.57 -8.74 -9.20
C GLU A 26 20.74 -8.71 -7.68
N ALA A 27 20.35 -7.62 -7.02
CA ALA A 27 20.37 -7.50 -5.56
C ALA A 27 19.28 -8.36 -4.86
N GLY A 28 18.43 -9.05 -5.62
CA GLY A 28 17.44 -9.99 -5.11
C GLY A 28 16.09 -9.39 -4.74
N TYR A 29 15.84 -8.11 -5.04
CA TYR A 29 14.52 -7.51 -4.89
C TYR A 29 13.53 -8.19 -5.83
N LYS A 30 12.27 -8.29 -5.43
CA LYS A 30 11.20 -8.95 -6.23
C LYS A 30 10.13 -7.98 -6.69
N THR A 31 9.95 -6.88 -5.97
CA THR A 31 8.93 -5.88 -6.26
C THR A 31 9.49 -4.47 -6.20
N ILE A 32 9.12 -3.63 -7.16
CA ILE A 32 9.40 -2.18 -7.17
C ILE A 32 8.09 -1.40 -7.05
N VAL A 33 8.03 -0.45 -6.12
CA VAL A 33 6.85 0.41 -5.91
C VAL A 33 7.24 1.87 -6.16
N CYS A 34 6.49 2.56 -7.02
CA CYS A 34 6.67 3.99 -7.25
C CYS A 34 5.61 4.79 -6.50
N ASN A 35 6.06 5.70 -5.64
CA ASN A 35 5.21 6.65 -4.91
C ASN A 35 5.35 8.10 -5.40
N ARG A 36 5.94 8.29 -6.58
CA ARG A 36 6.11 9.60 -7.23
C ARG A 36 5.10 9.68 -8.39
N PRO A 37 4.20 10.68 -8.43
CA PRO A 37 3.36 10.92 -9.61
C PRO A 37 4.24 11.27 -10.80
N ASP A 38 3.88 10.77 -11.99
CA ASP A 38 4.55 11.10 -13.24
C ASP A 38 4.39 12.60 -13.57
N GLY A 39 5.46 13.21 -14.11
CA GLY A 39 5.48 14.63 -14.47
C GLY A 39 5.87 15.61 -13.35
N GLU A 40 6.37 15.13 -12.20
CA GLU A 40 6.79 16.02 -11.10
C GLU A 40 8.11 16.75 -11.39
N GLY A 41 8.96 16.25 -12.30
CA GLY A 41 10.20 16.93 -12.69
C GLY A 41 10.79 16.43 -14.01
N ALA A 42 11.58 17.27 -14.67
CA ALA A 42 12.24 16.93 -15.94
C ALA A 42 13.28 15.81 -15.81
N ASP A 43 13.74 15.55 -14.59
CA ASP A 43 14.66 14.46 -14.22
C ASP A 43 13.96 13.10 -14.05
N GLN A 44 12.63 13.06 -14.18
CA GLN A 44 11.83 11.89 -13.88
C GLN A 44 11.74 10.94 -15.09
N PRO A 45 12.27 9.71 -15.00
CA PRO A 45 11.92 8.66 -15.96
C PRO A 45 10.45 8.30 -15.79
N GLY A 46 9.74 8.09 -16.90
CA GLY A 46 8.34 7.69 -16.86
C GLY A 46 8.17 6.35 -16.18
N PHE A 47 7.19 6.22 -15.28
CA PHE A 47 6.97 4.96 -14.57
C PHE A 47 6.71 3.79 -15.54
N ARG A 48 6.07 4.05 -16.69
CA ARG A 48 5.81 3.04 -17.72
C ARG A 48 7.10 2.36 -18.21
N GLU A 49 8.16 3.13 -18.44
CA GLU A 49 9.45 2.61 -18.89
C GLU A 49 10.14 1.81 -17.79
N VAL A 50 10.12 2.34 -16.55
CA VAL A 50 10.64 1.63 -15.37
C VAL A 50 9.92 0.29 -15.21
N ALA A 51 8.59 0.28 -15.34
CA ALA A 51 7.75 -0.89 -15.21
C ALA A 51 8.02 -1.92 -16.31
N GLN A 52 8.25 -1.48 -17.54
CA GLN A 52 8.57 -2.37 -18.64
C GLN A 52 9.90 -3.10 -18.40
N ILE A 53 10.98 -2.35 -18.13
CA ILE A 53 12.31 -2.93 -17.89
C ILE A 53 12.29 -3.83 -16.65
N ALA A 54 11.57 -3.44 -15.60
CA ALA A 54 11.43 -4.25 -14.41
C ALA A 54 10.74 -5.58 -14.70
N ARG A 55 9.65 -5.58 -15.47
CA ARG A 55 8.93 -6.80 -15.88
C ARG A 55 9.80 -7.73 -16.72
N ASP A 56 10.58 -7.17 -17.65
CA ASP A 56 11.50 -7.94 -18.50
C ASP A 56 12.60 -8.64 -17.67
N LEU A 57 12.90 -8.11 -16.48
CA LEU A 57 13.83 -8.69 -15.50
C LEU A 57 13.13 -9.58 -14.45
N GLY A 58 11.83 -9.87 -14.61
CA GLY A 58 11.06 -10.71 -13.69
C GLY A 58 10.63 -10.03 -12.38
N LEU A 59 10.71 -8.70 -12.31
CA LEU A 59 10.25 -7.93 -11.16
C LEU A 59 8.77 -7.57 -11.28
N ARG A 60 8.05 -7.61 -10.16
CA ARG A 60 6.71 -7.04 -10.04
C ARG A 60 6.80 -5.55 -9.84
N THR A 61 5.83 -4.81 -10.37
CA THR A 61 5.78 -3.35 -10.21
C THR A 61 4.42 -2.89 -9.75
N ALA A 62 4.41 -1.86 -8.91
CA ALA A 62 3.20 -1.18 -8.45
C ALA A 62 3.38 0.34 -8.54
N TYR A 63 2.31 1.03 -8.93
CA TYR A 63 2.24 2.48 -9.03
C TYR A 63 1.18 2.99 -8.07
N ILE A 64 1.61 3.76 -7.06
CA ILE A 64 0.72 4.38 -6.08
C ILE A 64 1.14 5.85 -5.99
N PRO A 65 0.68 6.71 -6.91
CA PRO A 65 1.13 8.09 -7.00
C PRO A 65 0.59 8.92 -5.84
N ILE A 66 1.48 9.32 -4.92
CA ILE A 66 1.10 10.16 -3.78
C ILE A 66 1.24 11.63 -4.15
N ALA A 67 0.13 12.36 -4.03
CA ALA A 67 0.07 13.80 -4.24
C ALA A 67 0.98 14.55 -3.25
N LEU A 68 1.41 15.75 -3.64
CA LEU A 68 2.19 16.63 -2.76
C LEU A 68 1.40 17.08 -1.52
N SER A 69 0.06 17.05 -1.60
CA SER A 69 -0.85 17.33 -0.49
C SER A 69 -0.83 16.26 0.62
N GLY A 70 -0.27 15.08 0.35
CA GLY A 70 -0.25 13.95 1.29
C GLY A 70 -0.92 12.70 0.72
N ALA A 71 -0.80 11.59 1.46
CA ALA A 71 -1.44 10.32 1.13
C ALA A 71 -2.88 10.31 1.62
N THR A 72 -3.80 9.78 0.81
CA THR A 72 -5.20 9.59 1.19
C THR A 72 -5.43 8.23 1.85
N ALA A 73 -6.62 8.01 2.42
CA ALA A 73 -6.97 6.72 2.99
C ALA A 73 -6.92 5.59 1.94
N GLU A 74 -7.29 5.90 0.70
CA GLU A 74 -7.22 4.99 -0.44
C GLU A 74 -5.77 4.62 -0.78
N ASP A 75 -4.86 5.60 -0.75
CA ASP A 75 -3.43 5.36 -0.98
C ASP A 75 -2.85 4.42 0.10
N HIS A 76 -3.22 4.64 1.36
CA HIS A 76 -2.83 3.77 2.46
C HIS A 76 -3.36 2.35 2.30
N ALA A 77 -4.62 2.19 1.88
CA ALA A 77 -5.22 0.89 1.62
C ALA A 77 -4.56 0.18 0.41
N ALA A 78 -4.28 0.91 -0.67
CA ALA A 78 -3.57 0.38 -1.84
C ALA A 78 -2.15 -0.07 -1.47
N PHE A 79 -1.46 0.71 -0.64
CA PHE A 79 -0.12 0.38 -0.16
C PHE A 79 -0.12 -0.87 0.75
N ALA A 80 -1.12 -1.01 1.62
CA ALA A 80 -1.28 -2.21 2.45
C ALA A 80 -1.43 -3.48 1.59
N ARG A 81 -2.31 -3.43 0.57
CA ARG A 81 -2.49 -4.55 -0.39
C ARG A 81 -1.19 -4.90 -1.11
N VAL A 82 -0.41 -3.90 -1.52
CA VAL A 82 0.90 -4.14 -2.15
C VAL A 82 1.86 -4.88 -1.21
N ILE A 83 1.89 -4.56 0.09
CA ILE A 83 2.77 -5.26 1.04
C ILE A 83 2.30 -6.71 1.27
N GLU A 84 0.99 -6.94 1.30
CA GLU A 84 0.39 -8.26 1.52
C GLU A 84 0.56 -9.17 0.30
N ASP A 85 0.18 -8.69 -0.88
CA ASP A 85 0.05 -9.50 -2.11
C ASP A 85 1.37 -9.65 -2.89
N MET A 86 2.29 -8.69 -2.77
CA MET A 86 3.49 -8.70 -3.61
C MET A 86 4.64 -9.51 -3.02
N PRO A 87 5.48 -10.11 -3.88
CA PRO A 87 6.65 -10.85 -3.44
C PRO A 87 7.68 -9.90 -2.81
N LYS A 88 8.26 -10.36 -1.70
CA LYS A 88 9.29 -9.65 -0.93
C LYS A 88 10.68 -10.18 -1.36
N PRO A 89 11.76 -9.39 -1.29
CA PRO A 89 11.85 -8.02 -0.76
C PRO A 89 11.31 -6.94 -1.70
N ILE A 90 10.64 -5.94 -1.11
CA ILE A 90 10.02 -4.81 -1.80
C ILE A 90 10.95 -3.59 -1.72
N LEU A 91 11.14 -2.91 -2.86
CA LEU A 91 11.83 -1.63 -2.95
C LEU A 91 10.84 -0.54 -3.36
N ALA A 92 10.52 0.36 -2.44
CA ALA A 92 9.68 1.52 -2.71
C ALA A 92 10.54 2.78 -2.92
N TYR A 93 10.19 3.61 -3.90
CA TYR A 93 10.89 4.85 -4.16
C TYR A 93 9.95 6.01 -4.45
N CYS A 94 10.45 7.21 -4.16
CA CYS A 94 9.90 8.45 -4.68
C CYS A 94 11.05 9.37 -5.09
N ARG A 95 10.89 10.70 -5.05
CA ARG A 95 11.99 11.64 -5.31
C ARG A 95 13.12 11.49 -4.26
N SER A 96 12.80 11.74 -2.99
CA SER A 96 13.75 11.70 -1.85
C SER A 96 13.66 10.44 -0.98
N GLY A 97 12.62 9.63 -1.15
CA GLY A 97 12.27 8.50 -0.27
C GLY A 97 11.31 8.83 0.87
N THR A 98 11.02 10.11 1.14
CA THR A 98 10.20 10.53 2.30
C THR A 98 8.77 9.97 2.24
N ARG A 99 8.08 10.10 1.10
CA ARG A 99 6.70 9.59 0.93
C ARG A 99 6.58 8.09 1.22
N SER A 100 7.50 7.29 0.69
CA SER A 100 7.53 5.85 0.90
C SER A 100 7.83 5.48 2.36
N MET A 101 8.68 6.27 3.04
CA MET A 101 8.95 6.08 4.47
C MET A 101 7.74 6.42 5.34
N THR A 102 7.02 7.50 5.02
CA THR A 102 5.78 7.87 5.71
C THR A 102 4.71 6.79 5.53
N LEU A 103 4.44 6.36 4.30
CA LEU A 103 3.49 5.26 4.03
C LEU A 103 3.84 3.99 4.81
N TRP A 104 5.11 3.60 4.81
CA TRP A 104 5.59 2.47 5.59
C TRP A 104 5.32 2.65 7.09
N SER A 105 5.67 3.81 7.66
CA SER A 105 5.48 4.07 9.08
C SER A 105 4.00 4.03 9.48
N HIS A 106 3.09 4.54 8.64
CA HIS A 106 1.65 4.44 8.88
C HIS A 106 1.15 2.99 8.81
N TRP A 107 1.61 2.22 7.82
CA TRP A 107 1.26 0.81 7.68
C TRP A 107 1.77 -0.02 8.87
N GLU A 108 3.00 0.20 9.30
CA GLU A 108 3.63 -0.52 10.42
C GLU A 108 2.92 -0.22 11.75
N GLN A 109 2.52 1.03 11.99
CA GLN A 109 1.72 1.41 13.16
C GLN A 109 0.35 0.74 13.15
N ALA A 110 -0.33 0.72 11.99
CA ALA A 110 -1.62 0.05 11.84
C ALA A 110 -1.50 -1.47 12.04
N ALA A 111 -0.43 -2.09 11.51
CA ALA A 111 -0.17 -3.52 11.63
C ALA A 111 0.20 -3.95 13.06
N SER A 112 0.88 -3.09 13.81
CA SER A 112 1.28 -3.37 15.20
C SER A 112 0.12 -3.30 16.19
N GLY A 113 -1.08 -2.88 15.76
CA GLY A 113 -2.27 -2.80 16.58
C GLY A 113 -2.19 -1.78 17.72
N ASP A 114 -1.14 -0.96 17.76
CA ASP A 114 -0.84 -0.08 18.89
C ASP A 114 -1.46 1.32 18.66
N HIS A 115 -2.75 1.42 18.95
CA HIS A 115 -3.58 2.63 18.87
C HIS A 115 -3.27 3.60 20.03
N ARG A 116 -1.98 3.91 20.23
CA ARG A 116 -1.51 4.82 21.29
C ARG A 116 -1.80 6.31 21.00
N THR A 117 -2.39 6.63 19.85
CA THR A 117 -2.58 8.01 19.38
C THR A 117 -3.71 8.77 20.10
N GLU A 118 -4.61 8.10 20.83
CA GLU A 118 -5.67 8.79 21.59
C GLU A 118 -5.22 9.39 22.93
N ARG A 119 -3.98 9.17 23.39
CA ARG A 119 -3.55 9.63 24.73
C ARG A 119 -2.81 10.97 24.74
N ARG A 120 -3.22 11.97 23.94
CA ARG A 120 -2.62 13.33 24.02
C ARG A 120 -3.56 14.53 23.89
N VAL A 121 -4.89 14.35 23.78
CA VAL A 121 -5.85 15.48 23.85
C VAL A 121 -6.63 15.53 25.18
N GLY A 122 -6.39 14.60 26.11
CA GLY A 122 -7.06 14.54 27.42
C GLY A 122 -6.38 15.29 28.58
N THR A 123 -5.23 15.93 28.38
CA THR A 123 -4.40 16.48 29.48
C THR A 123 -4.31 18.01 29.48
N ILE A 124 -5.37 18.71 29.08
CA ILE A 124 -5.56 20.15 29.37
C ILE A 124 -6.84 20.40 30.22
N ALA A 125 -7.66 19.38 30.48
CA ALA A 125 -8.87 19.51 31.29
C ALA A 125 -8.68 19.18 32.80
N ARG A 126 -7.44 19.11 33.32
CA ARG A 126 -7.16 18.77 34.73
C ARG A 126 -6.45 19.86 35.55
N HIS A 127 -6.54 21.13 35.14
CA HIS A 127 -6.07 22.27 35.95
C HIS A 127 -7.16 23.19 36.51
N HIS A 128 -8.45 22.87 36.35
CA HIS A 128 -9.56 23.68 36.90
C HIS A 128 -10.54 22.90 37.79
N ARG A 129 -10.04 22.03 38.68
CA ARG A 129 -10.89 21.52 39.76
C ARG A 129 -10.09 21.17 41.02
N ALA A 130 -9.50 22.20 41.60
CA ALA A 130 -9.05 22.20 42.99
C ALA A 130 -9.46 23.52 43.67
N ALA A 131 -10.76 23.82 43.64
CA ALA A 131 -11.41 24.64 44.65
C ALA A 131 -12.35 23.69 45.40
N GLY A 132 -12.07 23.49 46.68
CA GLY A 132 -12.63 22.42 47.47
C GLY A 132 -14.13 22.55 47.71
N ASN A 133 -14.81 21.40 47.71
CA ASN A 133 -15.83 21.12 48.70
C ASN A 133 -15.86 19.62 48.95
N ARG A 134 -15.58 19.22 50.19
CA ARG A 134 -15.67 17.83 50.69
C ARG A 134 -17.13 17.57 51.00
N LEU A 135 -17.80 16.77 50.18
CA LEU A 135 -19.02 16.08 50.59
C LEU A 135 -18.84 14.59 50.30
N SER A 136 -18.89 13.85 51.40
CA SER A 136 -18.80 12.42 51.59
C SER A 136 -19.98 11.65 50.99
N VAL A 137 -19.85 10.31 51.01
CA VAL A 137 -20.84 9.24 50.79
C VAL A 137 -21.11 8.89 49.31
N ASP A 138 -21.15 7.64 48.84
CA ASP A 138 -21.08 6.31 49.46
C ASP A 138 -20.47 5.32 48.44
N LEU A 139 -19.62 4.40 48.92
CA LEU A 139 -19.19 3.21 48.19
C LEU A 139 -20.02 2.02 48.71
N CYS A 140 -21.06 1.63 47.98
CA CYS A 140 -21.72 0.34 48.20
C CYS A 140 -22.38 -0.15 46.91
N GLY A 141 -22.09 -1.38 46.49
CA GLY A 141 -22.87 -2.06 45.46
C GLY A 141 -22.09 -2.87 44.43
N GLN A 142 -21.23 -3.80 44.88
CA GLN A 142 -20.94 -4.97 44.05
C GLN A 142 -22.18 -5.86 43.99
N ARG A 143 -22.49 -6.37 42.78
CA ARG A 143 -22.93 -7.74 42.43
C ARG A 143 -24.14 -7.77 41.51
N GLY A 144 -23.91 -8.30 40.31
CA GLY A 144 -24.95 -8.81 39.41
C GLY A 144 -24.29 -9.65 38.32
N ARG A 145 -24.33 -10.97 38.48
CA ARG A 145 -23.77 -11.97 37.57
C ARG A 145 -24.66 -12.23 36.35
N ALA A 146 -24.03 -12.85 35.35
CA ALA A 146 -24.60 -13.83 34.40
C ALA A 146 -25.52 -13.25 33.31
N ALA A 147 -25.64 -13.80 32.10
CA ALA A 147 -24.93 -14.82 31.34
C ALA A 147 -25.60 -14.85 29.94
N ALA A 148 -24.98 -15.57 29.00
CA ALA A 148 -25.55 -16.04 27.74
C ALA A 148 -25.76 -14.96 26.66
N SER A 149 -25.60 -15.23 25.36
CA SER A 149 -25.72 -16.48 24.66
C SER A 149 -24.91 -16.45 23.35
N ARG A 150 -24.57 -17.66 22.88
CA ARG A 150 -24.02 -17.96 21.56
C ARG A 150 -25.03 -17.62 20.46
N ALA A 151 -24.56 -17.10 19.33
CA ALA A 151 -25.20 -17.35 18.04
C ALA A 151 -24.15 -17.36 16.94
N SER A 152 -23.93 -18.55 16.39
CA SER A 152 -23.22 -18.79 15.15
C SER A 152 -23.99 -18.18 13.98
N ALA A 153 -23.29 -17.59 13.02
CA ALA A 153 -23.79 -17.45 11.66
C ALA A 153 -22.61 -17.53 10.68
N SER A 154 -22.33 -18.77 10.28
CA SER A 154 -21.65 -19.06 9.03
C SER A 154 -22.52 -18.54 7.89
N MET A 155 -22.01 -17.64 7.07
CA MET A 155 -22.54 -17.41 5.73
C MET A 155 -21.41 -17.48 4.72
N ALA A 156 -21.38 -18.62 4.05
CA ALA A 156 -20.67 -18.86 2.82
C ALA A 156 -21.11 -17.82 1.77
N PHE A 157 -20.17 -17.01 1.28
CA PHE A 157 -20.39 -16.21 0.10
C PHE A 157 -19.85 -16.99 -1.11
N GLN A 158 -20.80 -17.51 -1.88
CA GLN A 158 -20.58 -18.32 -3.06
C GLN A 158 -20.05 -17.47 -4.22
N SER A 159 -19.02 -17.99 -4.88
CA SER A 159 -18.56 -17.60 -6.21
C SER A 159 -19.66 -17.78 -7.26
N PRO A 160 -19.77 -16.88 -8.25
CA PRO A 160 -20.39 -17.25 -9.53
C PRO A 160 -19.31 -17.34 -10.61
N PHE A 161 -18.88 -18.57 -10.90
CA PHE A 161 -18.26 -18.91 -12.18
C PHE A 161 -19.32 -19.56 -13.07
N SER A 162 -19.37 -19.12 -14.32
CA SER A 162 -19.89 -19.84 -15.50
C SER A 162 -21.40 -19.77 -15.80
N THR A 163 -21.75 -18.93 -16.78
CA THR A 163 -22.61 -19.37 -17.89
C THR A 163 -22.03 -18.89 -19.22
N ARG A 164 -22.33 -19.68 -20.24
CA ARG A 164 -21.68 -19.84 -21.55
C ARG A 164 -22.63 -19.32 -22.63
N SER A 165 -22.16 -18.56 -23.61
CA SER A 165 -22.68 -18.52 -24.99
C SER A 165 -21.71 -17.68 -25.84
N ALA A 166 -21.00 -18.27 -26.81
CA ALA A 166 -21.44 -18.54 -28.18
C ALA A 166 -21.67 -17.24 -28.99
N GLY A 167 -20.72 -16.92 -29.86
CA GLY A 167 -20.79 -15.77 -30.77
C GLY A 167 -19.58 -15.76 -31.71
N ALA A 168 -19.60 -16.63 -32.71
CA ALA A 168 -18.67 -16.62 -33.83
C ALA A 168 -18.94 -15.40 -34.73
N THR A 169 -17.90 -14.71 -35.23
CA THR A 169 -17.90 -14.08 -36.56
C THR A 169 -16.47 -13.82 -37.03
N GLN A 170 -16.07 -14.65 -38.00
CA GLN A 170 -15.16 -14.45 -39.14
C GLN A 170 -14.09 -13.35 -39.14
N LEU A 171 -12.84 -13.84 -39.24
CA LEU A 171 -11.78 -13.27 -40.06
C LEU A 171 -12.14 -13.36 -41.56
N PRO A 172 -11.81 -12.37 -42.39
CA PRO A 172 -11.51 -12.61 -43.80
C PRO A 172 -10.01 -12.86 -44.01
N PRO A 173 -9.62 -13.86 -44.81
CA PRO A 173 -8.25 -14.05 -45.26
C PRO A 173 -7.98 -13.38 -46.63
N THR A 174 -6.69 -13.32 -46.97
CA THR A 174 -6.09 -13.13 -48.31
C THR A 174 -6.01 -11.67 -48.80
N GLN A 175 -4.97 -11.18 -49.48
CA GLN A 175 -3.98 -11.82 -50.34
C GLN A 175 -2.60 -11.14 -50.27
N SER A 176 -1.57 -11.97 -50.41
CA SER A 176 -0.25 -11.64 -50.92
C SER A 176 -0.31 -11.20 -52.40
N VAL A 177 0.35 -10.10 -52.76
CA VAL A 177 0.85 -9.89 -54.13
C VAL A 177 2.29 -9.37 -54.05
N LEU A 178 3.13 -10.08 -54.79
CA LEU A 178 4.55 -9.86 -55.08
C LEU A 178 4.75 -8.71 -56.09
N GLU A 179 6.03 -8.43 -56.39
CA GLU A 179 6.59 -7.63 -57.51
C GLU A 179 6.89 -6.16 -57.19
N ARG A 180 8.17 -5.77 -57.09
CA ARG A 180 9.28 -5.65 -58.08
C ARG A 180 9.24 -4.30 -58.80
N GLU A 181 10.44 -3.71 -58.89
CA GLU A 181 10.85 -2.52 -59.65
C GLU A 181 10.37 -1.17 -59.06
N ARG A 182 11.16 -0.11 -58.88
CA ARG A 182 12.48 0.32 -59.36
C ARG A 182 13.24 1.05 -58.27
#